data_AF-A0A6L8MYT1-F1
#
_entry.id   AF-A0A6L8MYT1-F1
#
_cell.length_a   1.000
_cell.length_b   1.000
_cell.length_c   1.000
_cell.angle_alpha   90.00
_cell.angle_beta   90.00
_cell.angle_gamma   90.00
#
_symmetry.space_group_name_H-M   'P 1'
#
loop_
_entity.id
_entity.type
_entity.pdbx_description
1 polymer ?
#
loop_
_entity_poly.entity_id
_entity_poly.type
_entity_poly.pdbx_seq_one_letter_code
_entity_poly.pdbx_strand_id
1 'polypeptide(L)'
;MNKKNILASFTLLVSTVLLFACQSNESTTKSSEKIVETSSSSKDAISEEQRNKWLKEYYEEVAETDGSNYHNDIEERSQKAWNENQTNIFNGQASLNVTNDYLPSELTKLNVTIDGYDAATRRLKVTVTNNYDETLIGTTTNSNNNNFYGTFFTLYGYTTLSGRSERVKIAQIALASDLPAGESIQLEILPSALANRQTDYAKKMQNSELDSKYYLLSSDYGNSLWDITKDQVMGEEIISEQIVLSSLANIYIVPKLVFETYPSTAPSDSELENLISNN
;
A
#
# COMPACT_ATOMS: atom_id res chain seq x y z
N MET A 1 -42.69 -25.49 -8.04
CA MET A 1 -42.66 -26.23 -6.76
C MET A 1 -41.75 -27.43 -6.91
N ASN A 2 -40.61 -27.44 -6.21
CA ASN A 2 -39.95 -28.63 -5.66
C ASN A 2 -38.80 -28.13 -4.77
N LYS A 3 -39.08 -28.05 -3.46
CA LYS A 3 -38.11 -27.72 -2.42
C LYS A 3 -37.23 -28.95 -2.18
N LYS A 4 -35.92 -28.78 -2.14
CA LYS A 4 -35.01 -29.71 -1.44
C LYS A 4 -34.37 -28.95 -0.29
N ASN A 5 -34.76 -29.33 0.92
CA ASN A 5 -34.13 -28.95 2.18
C ASN A 5 -32.78 -29.68 2.28
N ILE A 6 -31.72 -28.98 2.64
CA ILE A 6 -30.54 -29.60 3.25
C ILE A 6 -30.39 -28.94 4.61
N LEU A 7 -30.68 -29.75 5.64
CA LEU A 7 -30.57 -29.42 7.04
C LEU A 7 -29.19 -29.91 7.53
N ALA A 8 -28.51 -29.01 8.24
CA ALA A 8 -27.71 -29.22 9.44
C ALA A 8 -26.60 -30.28 9.46
N SER A 9 -25.40 -29.80 9.79
CA SER A 9 -24.59 -30.45 10.83
C SER A 9 -23.75 -29.40 11.56
N PHE A 10 -24.21 -29.08 12.77
CA PHE A 10 -23.47 -28.46 13.85
C PHE A 10 -22.34 -29.38 14.30
N THR A 11 -21.13 -28.85 14.49
CA THR A 11 -20.15 -29.40 15.42
C THR A 11 -19.56 -28.25 16.24
N LEU A 12 -20.11 -28.07 17.44
CA LEU A 12 -19.49 -27.36 18.55
C LEU A 12 -18.36 -28.25 19.08
N LEU A 13 -17.12 -27.76 19.14
CA LEU A 13 -16.10 -28.35 20.00
C LEU A 13 -15.92 -27.47 21.23
N VAL A 14 -16.40 -27.97 22.36
CA VAL A 14 -16.18 -27.44 23.71
C VAL A 14 -15.18 -28.35 24.39
N SER A 15 -14.10 -27.79 24.92
CA SER A 15 -13.33 -28.39 26.03
C SER A 15 -12.33 -27.34 26.54
N THR A 16 -12.72 -26.60 27.57
CA THR A 16 -12.36 -26.78 29.01
C THR A 16 -11.04 -26.14 29.40
N VAL A 17 -11.19 -25.02 30.12
CA VAL A 17 -10.22 -24.38 31.00
C VAL A 17 -9.82 -25.35 32.12
N LEU A 18 -8.52 -25.52 32.35
CA LEU A 18 -7.99 -26.05 33.62
C LEU A 18 -7.29 -24.90 34.36
N LEU A 19 -8.01 -24.33 35.31
CA LEU A 19 -7.47 -23.54 36.41
C LEU A 19 -6.87 -24.52 37.43
N PHE A 20 -5.58 -24.40 37.72
CA PHE A 20 -5.01 -24.90 38.97
C PHE A 20 -4.51 -23.72 39.80
N ALA A 21 -5.23 -23.47 40.89
CA ALA A 21 -4.79 -22.66 42.02
C ALA A 21 -5.19 -23.38 43.31
N CYS A 22 -4.50 -23.02 44.41
CA CYS A 22 -4.56 -23.54 45.78
C CYS A 22 -3.66 -24.75 46.05
N GLN A 23 -2.93 -24.84 47.16
CA GLN A 23 -2.42 -23.88 48.15
C GLN A 23 -1.50 -24.71 49.07
N SER A 24 -0.45 -24.06 49.58
CA SER A 24 0.37 -24.34 50.78
C SER A 24 0.13 -25.58 51.65
N ASN A 25 1.23 -26.27 52.00
CA ASN A 25 1.58 -26.52 53.41
C ASN A 25 3.10 -26.65 53.61
N GLU A 26 3.58 -26.03 54.69
CA GLU A 26 4.97 -25.81 55.09
C GLU A 26 5.74 -27.09 55.44
N SER A 27 7.05 -27.11 55.16
CA SER A 27 8.05 -27.42 56.20
C SER A 27 9.45 -26.96 55.77
N THR A 28 10.13 -26.38 56.74
CA THR A 28 11.38 -25.62 56.72
C THR A 28 12.60 -26.52 56.57
N THR A 29 13.50 -26.22 55.62
CA THR A 29 14.92 -26.58 55.73
C THR A 29 15.78 -25.50 55.10
N LYS A 30 16.67 -24.91 55.91
CA LYS A 30 17.67 -23.92 55.50
C LYS A 30 18.60 -24.51 54.44
N SER A 31 18.44 -24.07 53.20
CA SER A 31 19.50 -24.10 52.20
C SER A 31 19.83 -22.66 51.84
N SER A 32 21.05 -22.25 52.12
CA SER A 32 21.62 -20.99 51.65
C SER A 32 21.81 -21.06 50.15
N GLU A 33 20.71 -20.88 49.41
CA GLU A 33 20.77 -20.58 47.99
C GLU A 33 21.09 -19.10 47.84
N LYS A 34 22.27 -18.87 47.28
CA LYS A 34 22.69 -17.63 46.65
C LYS A 34 21.47 -17.08 45.90
N ILE A 35 20.93 -15.96 46.36
CA ILE A 35 20.02 -15.14 45.55
C ILE A 35 20.86 -14.77 44.33
N VAL A 36 20.72 -15.56 43.27
CA VAL A 36 20.96 -15.07 41.93
C VAL A 36 19.90 -14.00 41.81
N GLU A 37 20.32 -12.74 41.94
CA GLU A 37 19.63 -11.68 41.23
C GLU A 37 19.52 -12.19 39.80
N THR A 38 18.37 -12.76 39.45
CA THR A 38 17.84 -12.55 38.12
C THR A 38 17.67 -11.04 38.02
N SER A 39 18.77 -10.36 37.71
CA SER A 39 18.70 -9.25 36.79
C SER A 39 17.99 -9.83 35.58
N SER A 40 16.66 -9.70 35.55
CA SER A 40 16.03 -9.47 34.27
C SER A 40 16.73 -8.23 33.78
N SER A 41 17.78 -8.42 32.97
CA SER A 41 18.17 -7.41 32.03
C SER A 41 16.90 -7.21 31.20
N SER A 42 16.03 -6.31 31.62
CA SER A 42 15.25 -5.56 30.66
C SER A 42 16.32 -4.97 29.76
N LYS A 43 16.60 -5.67 28.65
CA LYS A 43 17.13 -4.99 27.47
C LYS A 43 16.22 -3.80 27.33
N ASP A 44 16.80 -2.61 27.49
CA ASP A 44 16.08 -1.36 27.64
C ASP A 44 14.94 -1.29 26.64
N ALA A 45 13.72 -1.53 27.12
CA ALA A 45 12.53 -1.35 26.29
C ALA A 45 12.53 0.14 25.93
N ILE A 46 12.49 0.44 24.63
CA ILE A 46 12.44 1.82 24.16
C ILE A 46 11.22 2.52 24.78
N SER A 47 11.33 3.82 25.02
CA SER A 47 10.19 4.57 25.53
C SER A 47 9.04 4.52 24.53
N GLU A 48 7.80 4.61 25.02
CA GLU A 48 6.61 4.64 24.15
C GLU A 48 6.68 5.79 23.13
N GLU A 49 7.20 6.95 23.54
CA GLU A 49 7.43 8.10 22.66
C GLU A 49 8.42 7.75 21.53
N GLN A 50 9.54 7.10 21.88
CA GLN A 50 10.54 6.68 20.89
C GLN A 50 9.97 5.62 19.95
N ARG A 51 9.20 4.66 20.48
CA ARG A 51 8.53 3.63 19.70
C ARG A 51 7.55 4.23 18.70
N ASN A 52 6.70 5.16 19.14
CA ASN A 52 5.73 5.82 18.28
C ASN A 52 6.41 6.66 17.20
N LYS A 53 7.55 7.29 17.53
CA LYS A 53 8.37 8.00 16.54
C LYS A 53 8.93 7.04 15.49
N TRP A 54 9.51 5.91 15.91
CA TRP A 54 10.06 4.92 14.98
C TRP A 54 9.00 4.24 14.12
N LEU A 55 7.82 3.95 14.67
CA LEU A 55 6.71 3.43 13.87
C LEU A 55 6.21 4.44 12.86
N LYS A 56 6.19 5.72 13.23
CA LYS A 56 5.84 6.80 12.32
C LYS A 56 6.83 6.87 11.17
N GLU A 57 8.11 6.84 11.49
CA GLU A 57 9.18 6.80 10.49
C GLU A 57 9.04 5.57 9.59
N TYR A 58 8.82 4.39 10.17
CA TYR A 58 8.67 3.14 9.42
C TYR A 58 7.48 3.11 8.44
N TYR A 59 6.30 3.58 8.87
CA TYR A 59 5.07 3.51 8.05
C TYR A 59 4.85 4.76 7.18
N GLU A 60 5.28 5.94 7.63
CA GLU A 60 5.02 7.21 6.95
C GLU A 60 6.22 7.76 6.17
N GLU A 61 7.40 7.15 6.26
CA GLU A 61 8.51 7.49 5.38
C GLU A 61 8.18 7.11 3.94
N VAL A 62 8.45 8.03 3.02
CA VAL A 62 8.22 7.78 1.60
C VAL A 62 9.41 6.99 1.06
N ALA A 63 9.22 5.68 0.87
CA ALA A 63 10.28 4.76 0.44
C ALA A 63 10.83 4.99 -0.98
N GLU A 64 10.32 6.00 -1.70
CA GLU A 64 10.84 6.41 -3.00
C GLU A 64 11.99 7.42 -2.92
N THR A 65 12.30 7.95 -1.74
CA THR A 65 13.31 9.02 -1.54
C THR A 65 14.69 8.44 -1.21
N ASP A 66 15.77 9.05 -1.72
CA ASP A 66 17.16 8.59 -1.48
C ASP A 66 17.53 8.46 0.01
N GLY A 67 16.84 9.21 0.88
CA GLY A 67 17.02 9.16 2.32
C GLY A 67 16.22 8.08 3.04
N SER A 68 15.39 7.31 2.33
CA SER A 68 14.59 6.26 2.96
C SER A 68 15.39 4.99 3.21
N ASN A 69 15.04 4.33 4.31
CA ASN A 69 15.58 3.06 4.76
C ASN A 69 15.52 1.93 3.70
N TYR A 70 14.63 2.01 2.70
CA TYR A 70 14.41 0.93 1.73
C TYR A 70 14.59 1.35 0.27
N HIS A 71 14.93 2.62 -0.01
CA HIS A 71 14.96 3.13 -1.39
C HIS A 71 15.90 2.33 -2.29
N ASN A 72 17.15 2.14 -1.85
CA ASN A 72 18.16 1.43 -2.65
C ASN A 72 17.78 -0.04 -2.89
N ASP A 73 17.23 -0.71 -1.88
CA ASP A 73 16.80 -2.11 -1.97
C ASP A 73 15.63 -2.28 -2.95
N ILE A 74 14.65 -1.37 -2.89
CA ILE A 74 13.52 -1.35 -3.83
C ILE A 74 14.05 -1.14 -5.25
N GLU A 75 14.93 -0.16 -5.46
CA GLU A 75 15.51 0.13 -6.78
C GLU A 75 16.32 -1.05 -7.34
N GLU A 76 17.22 -1.64 -6.55
CA GLU A 76 18.04 -2.78 -7.00
C GLU A 76 17.17 -3.99 -7.35
N ARG A 77 16.23 -4.35 -6.47
CA ARG A 77 15.39 -5.54 -6.66
C ARG A 77 14.42 -5.36 -7.83
N SER A 78 13.82 -4.19 -7.96
CA SER A 78 12.87 -3.89 -9.04
C SER A 78 13.57 -3.79 -10.40
N GLN A 79 14.76 -3.20 -10.47
CA GLN A 79 15.59 -3.19 -11.69
C GLN A 79 16.04 -4.59 -12.08
N LYS A 80 16.45 -5.43 -11.12
CA LYS A 80 16.83 -6.83 -11.40
C LYS A 80 15.64 -7.66 -11.89
N ALA A 81 14.44 -7.40 -11.40
CA ALA A 81 13.23 -8.08 -11.86
C ALA A 81 12.83 -7.70 -13.29
N TRP A 82 13.27 -6.52 -13.77
CA TRP A 82 12.97 -6.03 -15.12
C TRP A 82 13.67 -6.83 -16.24
N ASN A 83 14.93 -7.25 -16.06
CA ASN A 83 15.78 -8.03 -17.00
C ASN A 83 15.17 -8.29 -18.40
N GLU A 84 15.16 -7.27 -19.27
CA GLU A 84 15.01 -7.18 -20.75
C GLU A 84 14.00 -8.08 -21.52
N ASN A 85 13.32 -9.03 -20.88
CA ASN A 85 12.49 -10.07 -21.52
C ASN A 85 11.11 -10.21 -20.86
N GLN A 86 10.73 -9.29 -19.96
CA GLN A 86 9.38 -9.27 -19.42
C GLN A 86 8.42 -8.83 -20.52
N THR A 87 7.48 -9.71 -20.87
CA THR A 87 6.41 -9.39 -21.83
C THR A 87 5.57 -8.25 -21.24
N ASN A 88 5.07 -7.34 -22.10
CA ASN A 88 4.08 -6.34 -21.72
C ASN A 88 3.01 -6.98 -20.80
N ILE A 89 2.92 -6.48 -19.58
CA ILE A 89 2.11 -7.05 -18.50
C ILE A 89 0.61 -7.03 -18.79
N PHE A 90 0.15 -6.15 -19.68
CA PHE A 90 -1.23 -6.08 -20.15
C PHE A 90 -1.47 -6.80 -21.47
N ASN A 91 -0.50 -7.56 -21.98
CA ASN A 91 -0.66 -8.38 -23.18
C ASN A 91 -1.59 -9.58 -22.91
N GLY A 92 -2.89 -9.32 -22.82
CA GLY A 92 -3.96 -10.31 -22.63
C GLY A 92 -4.44 -10.51 -21.19
N GLN A 93 -3.93 -9.77 -20.20
CA GLN A 93 -4.41 -9.84 -18.81
C GLN A 93 -5.59 -8.88 -18.59
N ALA A 94 -6.66 -9.39 -17.96
CA ALA A 94 -7.82 -8.58 -17.59
C ALA A 94 -7.57 -7.71 -16.35
N SER A 95 -6.69 -8.15 -15.46
CA SER A 95 -6.31 -7.47 -14.22
C SER A 95 -4.87 -7.83 -13.82
N LEU A 96 -4.22 -6.97 -13.06
CA LEU A 96 -2.85 -7.14 -12.57
C LEU A 96 -2.76 -6.78 -11.09
N ASN A 97 -2.36 -7.73 -10.25
CA ASN A 97 -1.95 -7.42 -8.86
C ASN A 97 -0.60 -6.71 -8.91
N VAL A 98 -0.51 -5.54 -8.29
CA VAL A 98 0.71 -4.74 -8.27
C VAL A 98 1.72 -5.36 -7.31
N THR A 99 2.96 -5.52 -7.77
CA THR A 99 4.03 -6.13 -6.97
C THR A 99 4.38 -5.26 -5.77
N ASN A 100 4.49 -5.88 -4.59
CA ASN A 100 4.92 -5.22 -3.36
C ASN A 100 5.97 -6.03 -2.59
N ASP A 101 6.46 -7.14 -3.16
CA ASP A 101 7.40 -8.05 -2.50
C ASP A 101 8.79 -7.43 -2.25
N TYR A 102 9.06 -6.25 -2.82
CA TYR A 102 10.24 -5.44 -2.57
C TYR A 102 10.27 -4.80 -1.17
N LEU A 103 9.09 -4.63 -0.56
CA LEU A 103 8.94 -4.00 0.75
C LEU A 103 9.01 -5.04 1.88
N PRO A 104 9.34 -4.62 3.12
CA PRO A 104 9.10 -5.40 4.32
C PRO A 104 7.66 -5.91 4.40
N SER A 105 7.45 -7.10 4.96
CA SER A 105 6.14 -7.77 5.02
C SER A 105 5.05 -6.94 5.70
N GLU A 106 5.42 -6.08 6.64
CA GLU A 106 4.47 -5.26 7.38
C GLU A 106 4.00 -4.07 6.55
N LEU A 107 4.65 -3.73 5.43
CA LEU A 107 4.24 -2.70 4.47
C LEU A 107 3.46 -3.27 3.26
N THR A 108 3.42 -4.59 3.08
CA THR A 108 2.79 -5.23 1.91
C THR A 108 1.30 -5.52 2.06
N LYS A 109 0.68 -5.17 3.21
CA LYS A 109 -0.74 -5.48 3.45
C LYS A 109 -1.70 -4.49 2.79
N LEU A 110 -1.21 -3.34 2.31
CA LEU A 110 -1.94 -2.55 1.33
C LEU A 110 -1.84 -3.27 -0.02
N ASN A 111 -2.93 -3.90 -0.45
CA ASN A 111 -2.99 -4.56 -1.74
C ASN A 111 -3.60 -3.62 -2.79
N VAL A 112 -2.95 -3.53 -3.95
CA VAL A 112 -3.43 -2.72 -5.07
C VAL A 112 -3.50 -3.58 -6.32
N THR A 113 -4.65 -3.57 -6.97
CA THR A 113 -4.90 -4.30 -8.22
C THR A 113 -5.27 -3.30 -9.30
N ILE A 114 -4.63 -3.37 -10.47
CA ILE A 114 -5.07 -2.65 -11.66
C ILE A 114 -6.09 -3.55 -12.36
N ASP A 115 -7.35 -3.14 -12.35
CA ASP A 115 -8.49 -3.88 -12.90
C ASP A 115 -8.68 -3.64 -14.41
N GLY A 116 -7.88 -2.76 -14.99
CA GLY A 116 -7.86 -2.44 -16.42
C GLY A 116 -8.10 -0.97 -16.71
N TYR A 117 -8.32 -0.65 -17.98
CA TYR A 117 -8.55 0.71 -18.47
C TYR A 117 -9.88 0.79 -19.22
N ASP A 118 -10.71 1.75 -18.85
CA ASP A 118 -11.96 2.04 -19.55
C ASP A 118 -11.71 3.07 -20.64
N ALA A 119 -11.67 2.61 -21.89
CA ALA A 119 -11.50 3.50 -23.02
C ALA A 119 -12.62 4.53 -23.11
N ALA A 120 -13.88 4.22 -22.80
CA ALA A 120 -14.98 5.17 -22.99
C ALA A 120 -14.88 6.36 -22.03
N THR A 121 -14.40 6.14 -20.81
CA THR A 121 -14.27 7.19 -19.77
C THR A 121 -12.84 7.69 -19.61
N ARG A 122 -11.88 7.07 -20.30
CA ARG A 122 -10.44 7.32 -20.23
C ARG A 122 -9.81 7.08 -18.86
N ARG A 123 -10.40 6.19 -18.04
CA ARG A 123 -10.02 5.99 -16.63
C ARG A 123 -9.30 4.67 -16.40
N LEU A 124 -8.26 4.72 -15.57
CA LEU A 124 -7.60 3.53 -15.02
C LEU A 124 -8.41 3.02 -13.83
N LYS A 125 -8.87 1.78 -13.87
CA LYS A 125 -9.62 1.15 -12.78
C LYS A 125 -8.65 0.46 -11.84
N VAL A 126 -8.72 0.81 -10.55
CA VAL A 126 -7.82 0.31 -9.51
C VAL A 126 -8.64 -0.08 -8.29
N THR A 127 -8.42 -1.27 -7.76
CA THR A 127 -8.95 -1.70 -6.47
C THR A 127 -7.85 -1.62 -5.43
N VAL A 128 -8.11 -0.91 -4.34
CA VAL A 128 -7.22 -0.78 -3.18
C VAL A 128 -7.87 -1.50 -2.01
N THR A 129 -7.17 -2.45 -1.40
CA THR A 129 -7.66 -3.26 -0.29
C THR A 129 -6.74 -3.07 0.93
N ASN A 130 -7.34 -2.72 2.06
CA ASN A 130 -6.66 -2.66 3.34
C ASN A 130 -6.70 -4.04 4.02
N ASN A 131 -5.59 -4.77 4.00
CA ASN A 131 -5.47 -6.04 4.74
C ASN A 131 -4.81 -5.89 6.12
N TYR A 132 -4.68 -4.66 6.63
CA TYR A 132 -4.38 -4.43 8.03
C TYR A 132 -5.62 -4.67 8.89
N ASP A 133 -5.40 -4.89 10.18
CA ASP A 133 -6.42 -4.94 11.21
C ASP A 133 -6.77 -3.55 11.77
N GLU A 134 -6.13 -2.50 11.24
CA GLU A 134 -6.34 -1.10 11.60
C GLU A 134 -6.80 -0.27 10.40
N THR A 135 -7.48 0.84 10.70
CA THR A 135 -7.96 1.77 9.67
C THR A 135 -6.81 2.59 9.10
N LEU A 136 -6.72 2.66 7.77
CA LEU A 136 -5.82 3.57 7.08
C LEU A 136 -6.45 4.93 6.98
N ILE A 137 -5.77 5.96 7.49
CA ILE A 137 -6.26 7.33 7.50
C ILE A 137 -6.10 7.94 6.11
N GLY A 138 -7.18 8.49 5.57
CA GLY A 138 -7.21 9.17 4.28
C GLY A 138 -6.72 10.61 4.36
N THR A 139 -7.15 11.42 3.39
CA THR A 139 -6.82 12.84 3.33
C THR A 139 -7.71 13.64 4.27
N THR A 140 -7.10 14.47 5.12
CA THR A 140 -7.82 15.41 5.97
C THR A 140 -7.61 16.84 5.48
N THR A 141 -8.60 17.69 5.62
CA THR A 141 -8.51 19.11 5.25
C THR A 141 -8.50 19.95 6.52
N ASN A 142 -7.48 20.82 6.66
CA ASN A 142 -7.40 21.72 7.81
C ASN A 142 -8.33 22.94 7.64
N SER A 143 -8.41 23.78 8.68
CA SER A 143 -9.26 24.98 8.69
C SER A 143 -8.91 26.01 7.59
N ASN A 144 -7.72 25.93 7.00
CA ASN A 144 -7.27 26.81 5.92
C ASN A 144 -7.52 26.20 4.53
N ASN A 145 -8.30 25.12 4.46
CA ASN A 145 -8.58 24.37 3.24
C ASN A 145 -7.33 23.74 2.58
N ASN A 146 -6.27 23.52 3.38
CA ASN A 146 -5.10 22.78 2.93
C ASN A 146 -5.30 21.30 3.21
N ASN A 147 -4.98 20.48 2.22
CA ASN A 147 -5.02 19.02 2.36
C ASN A 147 -3.77 18.52 3.07
N PHE A 148 -3.98 17.68 4.08
CA PHE A 148 -2.97 16.82 4.67
C PHE A 148 -3.22 15.40 4.15
N TYR A 149 -2.37 14.98 3.22
CA TYR A 149 -2.44 13.65 2.62
C TYR A 149 -1.91 12.61 3.62
N GLY A 150 -2.84 11.84 4.19
CA GLY A 150 -2.54 10.72 5.08
C GLY A 150 -1.94 9.55 4.30
N THR A 151 -2.72 8.49 4.13
CA THR A 151 -2.35 7.32 3.33
C THR A 151 -2.36 7.64 1.85
N PHE A 152 -1.23 7.41 1.20
CA PHE A 152 -1.11 7.44 -0.25
C PHE A 152 -0.18 6.35 -0.74
N PHE A 153 -0.23 6.06 -2.02
CA PHE A 153 0.70 5.13 -2.65
C PHE A 153 1.12 5.63 -4.02
N THR A 154 2.34 5.32 -4.39
CA THR A 154 2.88 5.57 -5.72
C THR A 154 2.95 4.26 -6.49
N LEU A 155 2.39 4.25 -7.70
CA LEU A 155 2.58 3.20 -8.68
C LEU A 155 3.79 3.54 -9.56
N TYR A 156 4.74 2.61 -9.64
CA TYR A 156 5.91 2.68 -10.50
C TYR A 156 5.91 1.55 -11.51
N GLY A 157 6.66 1.72 -12.60
CA GLY A 157 6.99 0.64 -13.53
C GLY A 157 8.24 0.99 -14.33
N TYR A 158 8.73 0.04 -15.12
CA TYR A 158 9.88 0.24 -16.00
C TYR A 158 9.47 0.22 -17.47
N THR A 159 9.96 1.18 -18.25
CA THR A 159 9.69 1.24 -19.69
C THR A 159 10.33 0.07 -20.43
N THR A 160 9.61 -0.48 -21.41
CA THR A 160 10.14 -1.48 -22.35
C THR A 160 10.61 -0.87 -23.67
N LEU A 161 10.42 0.44 -23.89
CA LEU A 161 10.58 1.08 -25.20
C LEU A 161 12.03 1.47 -25.52
N SER A 162 12.83 1.84 -24.52
CA SER A 162 14.15 2.43 -24.73
C SER A 162 15.30 1.42 -24.69
N GLY A 163 15.01 0.13 -24.48
CA GLY A 163 16.03 -0.88 -24.20
C GLY A 163 16.85 -0.59 -22.93
N ARG A 164 16.43 0.40 -22.13
CA ARG A 164 17.02 0.79 -20.85
C ARG A 164 15.95 0.70 -19.77
N SER A 165 16.35 0.24 -18.59
CA SER A 165 15.49 0.17 -17.41
C SER A 165 15.29 1.57 -16.81
N GLU A 166 14.46 2.40 -17.41
CA GLU A 166 14.07 3.68 -16.83
C GLU A 166 12.81 3.49 -15.97
N ARG A 167 12.93 3.80 -14.67
CA ARG A 167 11.81 3.80 -13.72
C ARG A 167 10.90 4.99 -14.03
N VAL A 168 9.60 4.75 -14.05
CA VAL A 168 8.58 5.76 -14.36
C VAL A 168 7.51 5.78 -13.28
N LYS A 169 7.20 6.97 -12.73
CA LYS A 169 6.05 7.15 -11.83
C LYS A 169 4.75 7.20 -12.62
N ILE A 170 3.94 6.15 -12.50
CA ILE A 170 2.63 6.05 -13.16
C ILE A 170 1.67 7.04 -12.54
N ALA A 171 1.45 6.94 -11.23
CA ALA A 171 0.57 7.82 -10.48
C ALA A 171 0.88 7.73 -8.99
N GLN A 172 0.83 8.88 -8.31
CA GLN A 172 0.80 8.96 -6.86
C GLN A 172 -0.61 9.36 -6.43
N ILE A 173 -1.24 8.49 -5.65
CA ILE A 173 -2.67 8.55 -5.33
C ILE A 173 -2.85 8.56 -3.83
N ALA A 174 -3.45 9.62 -3.29
CA ALA A 174 -3.92 9.65 -1.91
C ALA A 174 -5.39 9.28 -1.84
N LEU A 175 -5.77 8.52 -0.82
CA LEU A 175 -7.18 8.20 -0.56
C LEU A 175 -7.87 9.46 -0.01
N ALA A 176 -9.06 9.80 -0.53
CA ALA A 176 -9.79 10.96 -0.05
C ALA A 176 -10.52 10.71 1.28
N SER A 177 -10.73 9.44 1.63
CA SER A 177 -11.40 9.02 2.87
C SER A 177 -10.62 7.89 3.52
N ASP A 178 -10.86 7.69 4.81
CA ASP A 178 -10.31 6.57 5.54
C ASP A 178 -10.73 5.24 4.90
N LEU A 179 -9.84 4.26 4.94
CA LEU A 179 -10.09 2.90 4.45
C LEU A 179 -10.07 1.94 5.66
N PRO A 180 -11.24 1.50 6.15
CA PRO A 180 -11.33 0.63 7.32
C PRO A 180 -10.60 -0.71 7.13
N ALA A 181 -10.29 -1.37 8.24
CA ALA A 181 -9.66 -2.68 8.25
C ALA A 181 -10.47 -3.72 7.45
N GLY A 182 -9.81 -4.46 6.56
CA GLY A 182 -10.42 -5.50 5.72
C GLY A 182 -11.27 -4.97 4.56
N GLU A 183 -11.45 -3.66 4.41
CA GLU A 183 -12.29 -3.07 3.37
C GLU A 183 -11.51 -2.80 2.08
N SER A 184 -12.27 -2.65 0.99
CA SER A 184 -11.73 -2.29 -0.33
C SER A 184 -12.44 -1.07 -0.90
N ILE A 185 -11.70 -0.27 -1.66
CA ILE A 185 -12.22 0.85 -2.43
C ILE A 185 -11.82 0.71 -3.90
N GLN A 186 -12.79 0.93 -4.79
CA GLN A 186 -12.54 1.05 -6.22
C GLN A 186 -12.35 2.51 -6.60
N LEU A 187 -11.25 2.77 -7.30
CA LEU A 187 -10.86 4.07 -7.83
C LEU A 187 -10.88 4.01 -9.36
N GLU A 188 -11.46 5.03 -9.98
CA GLU A 188 -11.41 5.20 -11.44
C GLU A 188 -10.61 6.46 -11.74
N ILE A 189 -9.31 6.29 -11.97
CA ILE A 189 -8.34 7.38 -12.01
C ILE A 189 -8.30 7.99 -13.41
N LEU A 190 -8.67 9.25 -13.50
CA LEU A 190 -8.54 10.05 -14.70
C LEU A 190 -7.09 10.60 -14.85
N PRO A 191 -6.48 10.51 -16.05
CA PRO A 191 -5.16 11.09 -16.31
C PRO A 191 -5.12 12.59 -15.96
N SER A 192 -3.97 13.06 -15.45
CA SER A 192 -3.78 14.44 -14.98
C SER A 192 -4.15 15.50 -16.02
N ALA A 193 -3.90 15.23 -17.30
CA ALA A 193 -4.22 16.17 -18.39
C ALA A 193 -5.69 16.28 -18.73
N LEU A 194 -6.52 15.33 -18.32
CA LEU A 194 -7.97 15.43 -18.42
C LEU A 194 -8.56 15.91 -17.08
N ALA A 195 -7.99 15.48 -15.95
CA ALA A 195 -8.43 15.87 -14.61
C ALA A 195 -8.29 17.38 -14.36
N ASN A 196 -7.22 18.02 -14.83
CA ASN A 196 -6.91 19.42 -14.50
C ASN A 196 -7.28 20.42 -15.61
N ARG A 197 -7.79 19.93 -16.73
CA ARG A 197 -7.96 20.73 -17.95
C ARG A 197 -9.38 21.25 -18.10
N GLN A 198 -9.50 22.46 -18.62
CA GLN A 198 -10.77 23.22 -18.62
C GLN A 198 -11.50 23.23 -19.97
N THR A 199 -11.02 22.43 -20.93
CA THR A 199 -11.65 22.28 -22.25
C THR A 199 -12.98 21.53 -22.13
N ASP A 200 -13.88 21.77 -23.07
CA ASP A 200 -15.17 21.05 -23.12
C ASP A 200 -14.98 19.54 -23.30
N TYR A 201 -13.86 19.12 -23.90
CA TYR A 201 -13.50 17.72 -24.01
C TYR A 201 -13.13 17.12 -22.64
N ALA A 202 -12.19 17.74 -21.92
CA ALA A 202 -11.76 17.28 -20.60
C ALA A 202 -12.91 17.26 -19.58
N LYS A 203 -13.75 18.31 -19.58
CA LYS A 203 -14.94 18.40 -18.72
C LYS A 203 -15.96 17.29 -18.93
N LYS A 204 -16.03 16.70 -20.13
CA LYS A 204 -16.90 15.53 -20.40
C LYS A 204 -16.37 14.23 -19.78
N MET A 205 -15.06 14.15 -19.53
CA MET A 205 -14.42 12.98 -18.92
C MET A 205 -14.36 13.08 -17.38
N GLN A 206 -14.39 14.31 -16.86
CA GLN A 206 -14.48 14.59 -15.42
C GLN A 206 -15.82 14.11 -14.85
N ASN A 207 -15.77 13.56 -13.64
CA ASN A 207 -16.94 13.05 -12.91
C ASN A 207 -16.72 13.27 -11.42
N SER A 208 -17.47 14.20 -10.82
CA SER A 208 -17.27 14.60 -9.42
C SER A 208 -17.43 13.45 -8.41
N GLU A 209 -18.27 12.45 -8.71
CA GLU A 209 -18.47 11.31 -7.80
C GLU A 209 -17.28 10.35 -7.82
N LEU A 210 -16.70 10.12 -9.00
CA LEU A 210 -15.51 9.28 -9.14
C LEU A 210 -14.26 10.02 -8.67
N ASP A 211 -14.14 11.29 -9.05
CA ASP A 211 -12.98 12.14 -8.78
C ASP A 211 -12.87 12.55 -7.31
N SER A 212 -13.96 12.51 -6.53
CA SER A 212 -13.91 12.83 -5.10
C SER A 212 -13.34 11.71 -4.22
N LYS A 213 -13.07 10.51 -4.78
CA LYS A 213 -12.59 9.35 -4.00
C LYS A 213 -11.08 9.35 -3.78
N TYR A 214 -10.34 10.15 -4.54
CA TYR A 214 -8.89 10.17 -4.50
C TYR A 214 -8.33 11.56 -4.82
N TYR A 215 -7.07 11.78 -4.47
CA TYR A 215 -6.27 12.90 -4.96
C TYR A 215 -5.12 12.36 -5.80
N LEU A 216 -5.03 12.82 -7.05
CA LEU A 216 -3.88 12.55 -7.92
C LEU A 216 -2.81 13.59 -7.61
N LEU A 217 -1.79 13.20 -6.85
CA LEU A 217 -0.75 14.11 -6.33
C LEU A 217 0.31 14.42 -7.39
N SER A 218 0.78 13.39 -8.08
CA SER A 218 1.80 13.50 -9.11
C SER A 218 1.74 12.32 -10.08
N SER A 219 2.33 12.51 -11.26
CA SER A 219 2.52 11.49 -12.28
C SER A 219 3.64 11.97 -13.20
N ASP A 220 4.55 11.08 -13.58
CA ASP A 220 5.56 11.37 -14.63
C ASP A 220 4.94 11.20 -16.03
N TYR A 221 3.70 10.70 -16.11
CA TYR A 221 2.96 10.60 -17.36
C TYR A 221 2.25 11.91 -17.68
N GLY A 222 2.41 12.30 -18.94
CA GLY A 222 1.51 13.25 -19.57
C GLY A 222 0.26 12.56 -20.10
N ASN A 223 -0.48 13.32 -20.89
CA ASN A 223 -1.93 13.26 -21.13
C ASN A 223 -2.69 11.95 -21.36
N SER A 224 -2.06 10.79 -21.58
CA SER A 224 -2.73 9.50 -21.72
C SER A 224 -2.09 8.43 -20.84
N LEU A 225 -2.90 7.75 -20.01
CA LEU A 225 -2.42 6.63 -19.19
C LEU A 225 -2.30 5.31 -19.97
N TRP A 226 -2.99 5.17 -21.11
CA TRP A 226 -3.06 3.92 -21.89
C TRP A 226 -2.58 4.11 -23.33
N ASP A 227 -2.49 3.01 -24.10
CA ASP A 227 -2.13 2.99 -25.52
C ASP A 227 -2.81 4.11 -26.32
N ILE A 228 -2.08 4.66 -27.29
CA ILE A 228 -2.64 5.61 -28.26
C ILE A 228 -3.76 4.91 -29.04
N THR A 229 -5.00 5.24 -28.70
CA THR A 229 -6.18 4.76 -29.44
C THR A 229 -6.53 5.74 -30.56
N LYS A 230 -7.19 5.22 -31.60
CA LYS A 230 -7.53 6.00 -32.82
C LYS A 230 -8.45 7.20 -32.55
N ASP A 231 -9.09 7.23 -31.39
CA ASP A 231 -10.09 8.19 -30.94
C ASP A 231 -9.55 9.19 -29.91
N GLN A 232 -8.23 9.19 -29.63
CA GLN A 232 -7.61 10.24 -28.81
C GLN A 232 -7.63 11.60 -29.53
N VAL A 233 -7.78 12.67 -28.76
CA VAL A 233 -7.86 14.04 -29.28
C VAL A 233 -6.48 14.72 -29.24
N MET A 234 -6.03 15.20 -30.40
CA MET A 234 -4.78 15.97 -30.53
C MET A 234 -4.77 17.19 -29.62
N GLY A 235 -3.65 17.42 -28.94
CA GLY A 235 -3.49 18.54 -28.00
C GLY A 235 -4.12 18.28 -26.63
N GLU A 236 -5.19 17.48 -26.54
CA GLU A 236 -5.83 17.10 -25.28
C GLU A 236 -5.19 15.85 -24.66
N GLU A 237 -5.02 14.78 -25.45
CA GLU A 237 -4.58 13.44 -25.03
C GLU A 237 -3.26 12.98 -25.69
N ILE A 238 -2.92 13.51 -26.87
CA ILE A 238 -1.81 12.99 -27.68
C ILE A 238 -0.54 13.84 -27.54
N ILE A 239 0.55 13.20 -27.11
CA ILE A 239 1.94 13.69 -27.25
C ILE A 239 2.78 12.51 -27.75
N SER A 240 3.49 12.69 -28.87
CA SER A 240 4.11 11.61 -29.66
C SER A 240 5.28 10.86 -29.00
N GLU A 241 5.64 11.23 -27.76
CA GLU A 241 6.81 10.70 -27.03
C GLU A 241 6.44 10.15 -25.65
N GLN A 242 5.14 9.96 -25.36
CA GLN A 242 4.71 9.46 -24.06
C GLN A 242 4.89 7.94 -23.94
N ILE A 243 5.44 7.54 -22.80
CA ILE A 243 5.32 6.18 -22.29
C ILE A 243 3.83 5.96 -22.01
N VAL A 244 3.31 4.75 -22.21
CA VAL A 244 1.92 4.35 -21.88
C VAL A 244 1.95 3.14 -20.95
N LEU A 245 0.89 2.89 -20.16
CA LEU A 245 0.88 1.80 -19.17
C LEU A 245 1.12 0.41 -19.78
N SER A 246 0.65 0.17 -21.00
CA SER A 246 0.93 -1.02 -21.81
C SER A 246 2.42 -1.15 -22.19
N SER A 247 3.18 -0.06 -22.24
CA SER A 247 4.62 -0.10 -22.52
C SER A 247 5.48 -0.31 -21.27
N LEU A 248 4.84 -0.60 -20.14
CA LEU A 248 5.51 -0.87 -18.87
C LEU A 248 5.60 -2.35 -18.57
N ALA A 249 6.69 -2.70 -17.89
CA ALA A 249 6.88 -3.97 -17.22
C ALA A 249 7.16 -3.73 -15.73
N ASN A 250 6.98 -4.79 -14.93
CA ASN A 250 7.26 -4.80 -13.51
C ASN A 250 6.62 -3.63 -12.74
N ILE A 251 5.29 -3.56 -12.72
CA ILE A 251 4.59 -2.52 -11.94
C ILE A 251 4.64 -2.88 -10.46
N TYR A 252 5.08 -1.93 -9.65
CA TYR A 252 5.16 -2.07 -8.20
C TYR A 252 4.61 -0.85 -7.48
N ILE A 253 4.35 -1.03 -6.18
CA ILE A 253 3.80 -0.01 -5.30
C ILE A 253 4.84 0.44 -4.26
N VAL A 254 4.84 1.74 -3.99
CA VAL A 254 5.52 2.34 -2.84
C VAL A 254 4.46 3.06 -1.98
N PRO A 255 4.08 2.49 -0.82
CA PRO A 255 3.07 3.09 0.04
C PRO A 255 3.68 4.07 1.07
N LYS A 256 2.86 5.02 1.49
CA LYS A 256 2.94 5.75 2.75
C LYS A 256 1.65 5.46 3.52
N LEU A 257 1.78 4.88 4.70
CA LEU A 257 0.64 4.38 5.47
C LEU A 257 0.48 5.21 6.76
N VAL A 258 -0.71 5.75 6.99
CA VAL A 258 -1.02 6.50 8.20
C VAL A 258 -2.12 5.77 8.95
N PHE A 259 -1.89 5.57 10.25
CA PHE A 259 -2.85 4.93 11.15
C PHE A 259 -3.13 5.86 12.33
N GLU A 260 -4.33 5.76 12.92
CA GLU A 260 -4.58 6.35 14.25
C GLU A 260 -3.91 5.53 15.35
N THR A 261 -3.99 4.20 15.23
CA THR A 261 -3.28 3.22 16.06
C THR A 261 -2.57 2.22 15.16
N TYR A 262 -1.32 1.89 15.45
CA TYR A 262 -0.53 0.97 14.61
C TYR A 262 -1.07 -0.47 14.64
N PRO A 263 -1.01 -1.20 13.51
CA PRO A 263 -1.56 -2.55 13.38
C PRO A 263 -0.91 -3.54 14.34
N SER A 264 -1.61 -4.64 14.68
CA SER A 264 -1.05 -5.68 15.57
C SER A 264 0.17 -6.38 14.98
N THR A 265 0.37 -6.26 13.67
CA THR A 265 1.55 -6.76 12.97
C THR A 265 2.64 -5.70 12.80
N ALA A 266 2.61 -4.63 13.58
CA ALA A 266 3.73 -3.68 13.64
C ALA A 266 5.01 -4.39 14.10
N PRO A 267 6.19 -3.99 13.60
CA PRO A 267 7.45 -4.58 14.03
C PRO A 267 7.67 -4.44 15.54
N SER A 268 8.39 -5.40 16.12
CA SER A 268 8.88 -5.35 17.50
C SER A 268 9.93 -4.26 17.70
N ASP A 269 10.19 -3.87 18.94
CA ASP A 269 11.17 -2.83 19.26
C ASP A 269 12.57 -3.16 18.72
N SER A 270 12.98 -4.44 18.78
CA SER A 270 14.25 -4.89 18.21
C SER A 270 14.28 -4.87 16.70
N GLU A 271 13.14 -5.11 16.03
CA GLU A 271 13.07 -5.00 14.56
C GLU A 271 13.13 -3.52 14.16
N LEU A 272 12.38 -2.64 14.82
CA LEU A 272 12.44 -1.20 14.59
C LEU A 272 13.85 -0.65 14.79
N GLU A 273 14.53 -1.00 15.88
CA GLU A 273 15.89 -0.54 16.14
C GLU A 273 16.85 -0.96 15.01
N ASN A 274 16.75 -2.19 14.52
CA ASN A 274 17.57 -2.66 13.41
C ASN A 274 17.23 -1.99 12.08
N LEU A 275 15.95 -1.71 11.83
CA LEU A 275 15.49 -1.08 10.59
C LEU A 275 15.88 0.40 10.53
N ILE A 276 15.87 1.09 11.67
CA ILE A 276 16.19 2.52 11.77
C ILE A 276 17.70 2.75 11.94
N SER A 277 18.43 1.87 12.64
CA SER A 277 19.86 2.10 12.97
C SER A 277 20.86 1.62 11.90
N ASN A 278 20.41 0.82 10.92
CA ASN A 278 21.26 0.34 9.82
C ASN A 278 21.28 1.29 8.60
N ASN A 279 20.77 2.52 8.77
CA ASN A 279 20.79 3.62 7.81
C ASN A 279 21.49 4.85 8.39
#